data_AF-A0A1W9VJK9-F1
#
_entry.id   AF-A0A1W9VJK9-F1
#
_cell.length_a   1.000
_cell.length_b   1.000
_cell.length_c   1.000
_cell.angle_alpha   90.00
_cell.angle_beta   90.00
_cell.angle_gamma   90.00
#
_symmetry.space_group_name_H-M   'P 1'
#
loop_
_entity.id
_entity.type
_entity.pdbx_description
1 polymer ?
#
loop_
_entity_poly.entity_id
_entity_poly.type
_entity_poly.pdbx_seq_one_letter_code
_entity_poly.pdbx_strand_id
1 'polypeptide(L)' 'MKNVSVVDIFCGAGGLTHGFVLEGFNVLAGIDADASCKYAFEAKYLHLREGCGHFPAFLSPV' A
#
# COMPACT_ATOMS: atom_id res chain seq x y z
N MET A 1 -15.42 12.97 -0.05
CA MET A 1 -14.65 12.95 1.22
C MET A 1 -13.43 13.84 1.06
N LYS A 2 -12.95 14.48 2.14
CA LYS A 2 -11.71 15.27 2.12
C LYS A 2 -10.56 14.41 1.57
N ASN A 3 -9.60 15.02 0.87
CA ASN A 3 -8.36 14.41 0.36
C ASN A 3 -7.54 13.76 1.50
N VAL A 4 -7.99 12.62 2.01
CA VAL A 4 -7.30 11.86 3.04
C VAL A 4 -6.40 10.87 2.31
N SER A 5 -5.11 10.99 2.58
CA SER A 5 -4.10 10.05 2.12
C SER A 5 -3.75 9.09 3.24
N VAL A 6 -3.59 7.82 2.90
CA VAL A 6 -3.33 6.75 3.87
C VAL A 6 -1.89 6.29 3.75
N VAL A 7 -1.23 6.11 4.91
CA VAL A 7 0.05 5.42 5.04
C VAL A 7 -0.15 4.31 6.06
N ASP A 8 0.16 3.07 5.67
CA ASP A 8 -0.01 1.87 6.48
C ASP A 8 1.34 1.45 7.08
N ILE A 9 1.59 1.74 8.37
CA ILE A 9 2.95 1.72 8.98
C ILE A 9 3.36 0.34 9.56
N PHE A 10 2.50 -0.67 9.44
CA PHE A 10 2.81 -2.07 9.72
C PHE A 10 2.14 -2.94 8.66
N CYS A 11 2.40 -2.62 7.39
CA CYS A 11 1.57 -3.11 6.30
C CYS A 11 1.67 -4.63 6.09
N GLY A 12 2.76 -5.25 6.56
CA GLY A 12 3.05 -6.67 6.35
C GLY A 12 2.89 -7.05 4.88
N ALA A 13 2.15 -8.15 4.63
CA ALA A 13 1.78 -8.60 3.29
C ALA A 13 0.71 -7.74 2.57
N GLY A 14 0.23 -6.67 3.20
CA GLY A 14 -0.66 -5.66 2.60
C GLY A 14 -2.16 -5.91 2.76
N GLY A 15 -2.62 -6.71 3.74
CA GLY A 15 -4.05 -7.04 3.89
C GLY A 15 -4.94 -5.81 4.19
N LEU A 16 -4.51 -4.94 5.10
CA LEU A 16 -5.23 -3.72 5.46
C LEU A 16 -5.21 -2.70 4.32
N THR A 17 -4.03 -2.50 3.72
CA THR A 17 -3.87 -1.71 2.48
C THR A 17 -4.87 -2.13 1.40
N HIS A 18 -5.12 -3.44 1.22
CA HIS A 18 -6.06 -3.92 0.21
C HIS A 18 -7.50 -3.47 0.51
N GLY A 19 -7.90 -3.55 1.78
CA GLY A 19 -9.20 -3.05 2.24
C GLY A 19 -9.37 -1.55 1.96
N PHE A 20 -8.34 -0.73 2.27
CA PHE A 20 -8.40 0.70 1.98
C PHE A 20 -8.54 1.01 0.49
N VAL A 21 -7.86 0.26 -0.38
CA VAL A 21 -8.00 0.39 -1.84
C VAL A 21 -9.42 0.03 -2.29
N LEU A 22 -10.01 -1.06 -1.78
CA LEU A 22 -11.37 -1.47 -2.12
C LEU A 22 -12.41 -0.43 -1.71
N GLU A 23 -12.20 0.23 -0.57
CA GLU A 23 -13.06 1.31 -0.08
C GLU A 23 -12.79 2.68 -0.77
N GLY A 24 -11.87 2.72 -1.74
CA GLY A 24 -11.58 3.92 -2.54
C GLY A 24 -10.69 4.95 -1.85
N PHE A 25 -9.95 4.57 -0.82
CA PHE A 25 -8.96 5.46 -0.19
C PHE A 25 -7.70 5.58 -1.04
N ASN A 26 -7.12 6.78 -1.04
CA ASN A 26 -5.82 7.04 -1.67
C ASN A 26 -4.68 6.57 -0.75
N VAL A 27 -4.24 5.32 -0.90
CA VAL A 27 -3.10 4.79 -0.15
C VAL A 27 -1.80 5.17 -0.86
N LEU A 28 -0.94 5.91 -0.17
CA LEU A 28 0.32 6.41 -0.71
C LEU A 28 1.50 5.47 -0.47
N ALA A 29 1.53 4.80 0.69
CA ALA A 29 2.62 3.92 1.04
C ALA A 29 2.23 2.88 2.09
N GLY A 30 2.90 1.73 2.03
CA GLY A 30 3.01 0.77 3.12
C GLY A 30 4.44 0.81 3.68
N ILE A 31 4.57 0.78 4.99
CA ILE A 31 5.85 0.71 5.70
C ILE A 31 5.82 -0.56 6.55
N ASP A 32 6.87 -1.35 6.47
CA ASP A 32 7.09 -2.46 7.38
C ASP A 32 8.59 -2.63 7.61
N ALA A 33 8.99 -2.98 8.84
CA ALA A 33 10.38 -3.22 9.19
C ALA A 33 10.90 -4.55 8.63
N ASP A 34 10.02 -5.48 8.31
CA ASP A 34 10.40 -6.74 7.70
C ASP A 34 10.58 -6.61 6.18
N ALA A 35 11.83 -6.68 5.72
CA ALA A 35 12.17 -6.67 4.30
C ALA A 35 11.52 -7.81 3.50
N SER A 36 11.12 -8.91 4.15
CA SER A 36 10.43 -10.02 3.51
C SER A 36 9.03 -9.64 3.00
N CYS A 37 8.41 -8.62 3.63
CA CYS A 37 7.08 -8.13 3.28
C CYS A 37 7.05 -7.36 1.95
N LYS A 38 8.20 -6.81 1.52
CA LYS A 38 8.33 -6.04 0.28
C LYS A 38 7.80 -6.79 -0.94
N TYR A 39 8.22 -8.05 -1.11
CA TYR A 39 7.86 -8.83 -2.30
C TYR A 39 6.35 -9.11 -2.35
N ALA A 40 5.75 -9.44 -1.19
CA ALA A 40 4.31 -9.69 -1.10
C ALA A 40 3.49 -8.42 -1.37
N PHE A 41 3.94 -7.28 -0.85
CA PHE A 41 3.30 -5.99 -1.07
C PHE A 41 3.40 -5.56 -2.54
N GLU A 42 4.60 -5.50 -3.11
CA GLU A 42 4.83 -5.08 -4.49
C GLU A 42 4.13 -6.00 -5.50
N ALA A 43 4.19 -7.32 -5.33
CA ALA A 43 3.54 -8.27 -6.24
C ALA A 43 2.02 -8.10 -6.28
N LYS A 44 1.37 -7.80 -5.14
CA LYS A 44 -0.08 -7.60 -5.09
C LYS A 44 -0.52 -6.30 -5.75
N TYR A 45 0.28 -5.25 -5.64
CA TYR A 45 -0.11 -3.92 -6.08
C TYR A 45 0.40 -3.57 -7.49
N LEU A 46 1.40 -4.28 -8.04
CA LEU A 46 1.95 -4.08 -9.39
C LEU A 46 0.90 -4.06 -10.50
N HIS A 47 -0.23 -4.75 -10.29
CA HIS A 47 -1.30 -4.90 -11.27
C HIS A 47 -2.38 -3.80 -11.22
N LEU A 48 -2.41 -2.96 -10.17
CA LEU A 48 -3.45 -1.92 -9.99
C LEU A 48 -3.24 -0.66 -10.87
N ARG A 49 -2.53 -0.79 -11.99
CA ARG A 49 -2.08 0.35 -12.83
C ARG A 49 -3.21 1.18 -13.44
N GLU A 50 -4.45 0.73 -13.40
CA GLU A 50 -5.53 1.31 -14.21
C GLU A 50 -6.60 2.08 -13.40
N GLY A 51 -6.61 2.00 -12.06
CA GLY A 51 -7.77 2.50 -11.26
C GLY A 51 -7.52 3.69 -10.34
N CYS A 52 -6.33 3.78 -9.75
CA CYS A 52 -5.95 4.83 -8.80
C CYS A 52 -4.67 5.46 -9.34
N GLY A 53 -4.66 6.76 -9.64
CA GLY A 53 -3.53 7.46 -10.27
C GLY A 53 -2.22 7.53 -9.45
N HIS A 54 -2.07 6.69 -8.43
CA HIS A 54 -0.87 6.59 -7.60
C HIS A 54 -0.65 5.17 -7.11
N PHE A 55 0.62 4.73 -7.11
CA PHE A 55 1.03 3.42 -6.64
C PHE A 55 1.42 3.51 -5.15
N PRO A 56 0.91 2.64 -4.25
CA PRO A 56 1.40 2.60 -2.89
C PRO A 56 2.85 2.11 -2.88
N ALA A 57 3.79 2.97 -2.48
CA ALA A 57 5.19 2.58 -2.35
C ALA A 57 5.39 1.71 -1.10
N PHE A 58 6.14 0.61 -1.21
CA PHE A 58 6.67 -0.05 -0.02
C PHE A 58 7.94 0.68 0.44
N LEU A 59 7.92 1.25 1.64
CA LEU A 59 9.08 1.87 2.25
C LEU A 59 9.55 0.97 3.40
N SER A 60 10.65 0.25 3.17
CA SER A 60 11.43 -0.36 4.25
C SER A 60 12.11 0.79 5.04
N PRO A 61 12.05 0.82 6.37
CA PRO A 61 12.84 1.76 7.19
C PRO A 61 14.35 1.43 7.22
N VAL A 62 14.80 0.45 6.43
CA VAL A 62 16.20 0.02 6.28
C VAL A 62 16.62 0.02 4.82
#